data_AF-A0A8T3P6M2-F1
#
_entry.id   AF-A0A8T3P6M2-F1
#
_cell.length_a   1.000
_cell.length_b   1.000
_cell.length_c   1.000
_cell.angle_alpha   90.00
_cell.angle_beta   90.00
_cell.angle_gamma   90.00
#
_symmetry.space_group_name_H-M   'P 1'
#
loop_
_entity.id
_entity.type
_entity.pdbx_description
1 polymer ?
#
loop_
_entity_poly.entity_id
_entity_poly.type
_entity_poly.pdbx_seq_one_letter_code
_entity_poly.pdbx_strand_id
1 'polypeptide(L)'
;MAVKALACELPASLGVPLSRLHVPDIRDEALTRGLVAEISGTTIWRWLTDDAIRPWAHRSWISPRDPAFADKAGRVLDLYAHTFDGQPLGTDDYVFSSDEKTSIQARCRCHPTLPPAAARTMRVEHEYDRGGALCYLAAWDVRRAKIFGRCEPTSGIDPFMRLVDDVMRQQPYASARRVFWVVDNGSSHRGQASLDRLRGAHA
;
A
#
# COMPACT_ATOMS: atom_id res chain seq x y z
N MET A 1 24.47 -14.59 -19.09
CA MET A 1 25.76 -13.86 -19.02
C MET A 1 26.05 -13.48 -17.58
N ALA A 2 27.28 -13.67 -17.09
CA ALA A 2 27.66 -13.48 -15.68
C ALA A 2 27.46 -12.05 -15.15
N VAL A 3 27.67 -11.01 -15.98
CA VAL A 3 27.46 -9.61 -15.58
C VAL A 3 25.99 -9.30 -15.25
N LYS A 4 25.04 -9.91 -15.96
CA LYS A 4 23.61 -9.78 -15.66
C LYS A 4 23.23 -10.49 -14.37
N ALA A 5 23.86 -11.64 -14.08
CA ALA A 5 23.66 -12.35 -12.82
C ALA A 5 24.16 -11.52 -11.63
N LEU A 6 25.36 -10.93 -11.75
CA LEU A 6 25.90 -9.99 -10.78
C LEU A 6 24.93 -8.82 -10.50
N ALA A 7 24.32 -8.26 -11.54
CA ALA A 7 23.34 -7.19 -11.40
C ALA A 7 22.09 -7.62 -10.58
N CYS A 8 21.80 -8.91 -10.47
CA CYS A 8 20.70 -9.47 -9.69
C CYS A 8 21.12 -9.95 -8.29
N GLU A 9 22.39 -9.84 -7.92
CA GLU A 9 22.87 -10.13 -6.58
C GLU A 9 22.48 -9.01 -5.60
N LEU A 10 22.43 -9.33 -4.31
CA LEU A 10 22.21 -8.33 -3.27
C LEU A 10 23.52 -7.59 -3.00
N PRO A 11 23.54 -6.24 -2.97
CA PRO A 11 24.74 -5.49 -2.58
C PRO A 11 25.37 -5.96 -1.27
N ALA A 12 24.53 -6.39 -0.32
CA ALA A 12 24.97 -6.91 0.97
C ALA A 12 25.82 -8.19 0.89
N SER A 13 25.65 -9.02 -0.15
CA SER A 13 26.50 -10.20 -0.35
C SER A 13 27.89 -9.85 -0.90
N LEU A 14 28.12 -8.58 -1.27
CA LEU A 14 29.38 -8.13 -1.87
C LEU A 14 30.33 -7.47 -0.85
N GLY A 15 29.89 -7.26 0.38
CA GLY A 15 30.67 -6.56 1.41
C GLY A 15 30.89 -5.06 1.11
N VAL A 16 30.15 -4.49 0.17
CA VAL A 16 30.23 -3.06 -0.19
C VAL A 16 29.21 -2.24 0.62
N PRO A 17 29.49 -0.97 0.97
CA PRO A 17 28.58 -0.11 1.73
C PRO A 17 27.46 0.48 0.84
N LEU A 18 26.95 -0.30 -0.11
CA LEU A 18 25.92 0.11 -1.05
C LEU A 18 24.59 -0.55 -0.67
N SER A 19 23.50 0.22 -0.75
CA SER A 19 22.15 -0.34 -0.62
C SER A 19 21.61 -0.89 -1.93
N ARG A 20 22.21 -0.47 -3.07
CA ARG A 20 21.78 -0.78 -4.43
C ARG A 20 22.98 -0.73 -5.37
N LEU A 21 22.93 -1.50 -6.45
CA LEU A 21 23.91 -1.41 -7.53
C LEU A 21 23.42 -0.48 -8.64
N HIS A 22 24.29 0.42 -9.08
CA HIS A 22 24.17 1.17 -10.31
C HIS A 22 25.17 0.65 -11.35
N VAL A 23 25.04 1.13 -12.59
CA VAL A 23 25.89 0.70 -13.71
C VAL A 23 27.40 0.80 -13.42
N PRO A 24 27.92 1.88 -12.78
CA PRO A 24 29.33 1.94 -12.39
C PRO A 24 29.72 0.85 -11.40
N ASP A 25 28.90 0.60 -10.37
CA ASP A 25 29.17 -0.42 -9.35
C ASP A 25 29.24 -1.82 -9.98
N ILE A 26 28.31 -2.13 -10.89
CA ILE A 26 28.27 -3.42 -11.61
C ILE A 26 29.51 -3.58 -12.50
N ARG A 27 29.95 -2.49 -13.12
CA ARG A 27 31.17 -2.50 -13.95
C ARG A 27 32.39 -2.80 -13.09
N ASP A 28 32.57 -2.05 -12.00
CA ASP A 28 33.75 -2.16 -11.14
C ASP A 28 33.82 -3.55 -10.50
N GLU A 29 32.68 -4.09 -10.06
CA GLU A 29 32.60 -5.44 -9.50
C GLU A 29 32.82 -6.53 -10.57
N ALA A 30 32.31 -6.35 -11.80
CA ALA A 30 32.56 -7.29 -12.89
C ALA A 30 34.04 -7.36 -13.28
N LEU A 31 34.75 -6.22 -13.25
CA LEU A 31 36.20 -6.15 -13.46
C LEU A 31 36.96 -6.77 -12.28
N THR A 32 36.56 -6.45 -11.05
CA THR A 32 37.18 -6.98 -9.82
C THR A 32 37.10 -8.51 -9.75
N ARG A 33 35.97 -9.09 -10.16
CA ARG A 33 35.78 -10.55 -10.23
C ARG A 33 36.41 -11.20 -11.46
N GLY A 34 36.95 -10.43 -12.41
CA GLY A 34 37.47 -10.95 -13.67
C GLY A 34 36.39 -11.59 -14.56
N LEU A 35 35.12 -11.18 -14.43
CA LEU A 35 34.03 -11.67 -15.30
C LEU A 35 34.23 -11.21 -16.75
N VAL A 36 34.89 -10.06 -16.93
CA VAL A 36 35.28 -9.46 -18.19
C VAL A 36 36.60 -8.72 -18.00
N ALA A 37 37.43 -8.64 -19.04
CA ALA A 37 38.66 -7.86 -19.01
C ALA A 37 38.40 -6.34 -19.13
N GLU A 38 37.44 -5.96 -19.98
CA GLU A 38 37.00 -4.58 -20.16
C GLU A 38 35.51 -4.55 -20.56
N ILE A 39 34.78 -3.56 -20.06
CA ILE A 39 33.41 -3.29 -20.47
C ILE A 39 33.05 -1.82 -20.23
N SER A 40 32.21 -1.26 -21.11
CA SER A 40 31.67 0.10 -20.95
C SER A 40 30.38 0.09 -20.13
N GLY A 41 30.13 1.17 -19.38
CA GLY A 41 28.85 1.36 -18.68
C GLY A 41 27.66 1.36 -19.65
N THR A 42 27.81 1.89 -20.86
CA THR A 42 26.77 1.89 -21.90
C THR A 42 26.39 0.48 -22.33
N THR A 43 27.38 -0.43 -22.44
CA THR A 43 27.12 -1.84 -22.75
C THR A 43 26.31 -2.51 -21.65
N ILE A 44 26.69 -2.31 -20.38
CA ILE A 44 25.95 -2.83 -19.22
C ILE A 44 24.53 -2.24 -19.20
N TRP A 45 24.39 -0.92 -19.36
CA TRP A 45 23.10 -0.25 -19.38
C TRP A 45 22.17 -0.82 -20.46
N ARG A 46 22.69 -1.04 -21.68
CA ARG A 46 21.94 -1.66 -22.77
C ARG A 46 21.49 -3.08 -22.39
N TRP A 47 22.40 -3.90 -21.88
CA TRP A 47 22.10 -5.26 -21.44
C TRP A 47 21.03 -5.34 -20.35
N LEU A 48 21.07 -4.43 -19.38
CA LEU A 48 20.07 -4.36 -18.32
C LEU A 48 18.72 -3.87 -18.85
N THR A 49 18.74 -2.92 -19.78
CA THR A 49 17.52 -2.38 -20.40
C THR A 49 16.82 -3.42 -21.26
N ASP A 50 17.56 -4.15 -22.10
CA ASP A 50 17.03 -5.20 -22.99
C ASP A 50 16.33 -6.31 -22.19
N ASP A 51 16.81 -6.60 -20.98
CA ASP A 51 16.25 -7.63 -20.09
C ASP A 51 15.33 -7.06 -19.00
N ALA A 52 15.02 -5.76 -19.03
CA ALA A 52 14.25 -5.05 -18.00
C ALA A 52 14.78 -5.22 -16.55
N ILE A 53 16.08 -5.45 -16.39
CA ILE A 53 16.76 -5.56 -15.09
C ILE A 53 17.07 -4.15 -14.57
N ARG A 54 16.65 -3.85 -13.34
CA ARG A 54 16.89 -2.55 -12.69
C ARG A 54 17.37 -2.75 -11.26
N PRO A 55 18.68 -2.98 -11.03
CA PRO A 55 19.23 -3.28 -9.70
C PRO A 55 19.07 -2.13 -8.69
N TRP A 56 18.89 -0.92 -9.19
CA TRP A 56 18.57 0.29 -8.41
C TRP A 56 17.08 0.45 -8.11
N ALA A 57 16.20 -0.33 -8.75
CA ALA A 57 14.79 -0.33 -8.45
C ALA A 57 14.50 -1.31 -7.31
N HIS A 58 13.63 -0.92 -6.39
CA HIS A 58 13.15 -1.79 -5.34
C HIS A 58 11.66 -1.57 -5.14
N ARG A 59 10.97 -2.61 -4.67
CA ARG A 59 9.59 -2.55 -4.21
C ARG A 59 9.49 -3.33 -2.91
N SER A 60 8.67 -2.86 -1.98
CA SER A 60 8.24 -3.71 -0.87
C SER A 60 7.40 -4.87 -1.42
N TRP A 61 7.53 -6.03 -0.81
CA TRP A 61 6.72 -7.20 -1.10
C TRP A 61 6.29 -7.86 0.22
N ILE A 62 5.12 -8.47 0.23
CA ILE A 62 4.61 -9.25 1.35
C ILE A 62 4.45 -10.69 0.88
N SER A 63 5.17 -11.61 1.52
CA SER A 63 5.00 -13.03 1.28
C SER A 63 3.74 -13.55 2.00
N PRO A 64 2.94 -14.42 1.37
CA PRO A 64 1.86 -15.13 2.06
C PRO A 64 2.39 -15.84 3.31
N ARG A 65 1.73 -15.62 4.45
CA ARG A 65 2.08 -16.24 5.74
C ARG A 65 1.08 -17.30 6.19
N ASP A 66 -0.11 -17.27 5.61
CA ASP A 66 -1.21 -18.16 5.95
C ASP A 66 -1.23 -19.35 4.97
N PRO A 67 -1.18 -20.60 5.43
CA PRO A 67 -1.27 -21.77 4.54
C PRO A 67 -2.55 -21.77 3.68
N ALA A 68 -3.63 -21.17 4.18
CA ALA A 68 -4.91 -21.04 3.47
C ALA A 68 -5.07 -19.68 2.75
N PHE A 69 -3.96 -18.98 2.46
CA PHE A 69 -4.00 -17.65 1.85
C PHE A 69 -4.78 -17.62 0.53
N ALA A 70 -4.52 -18.57 -0.37
CA ALA A 70 -5.14 -18.60 -1.69
C ALA A 70 -6.67 -18.69 -1.59
N ASP A 71 -7.19 -19.59 -0.75
CA ASP A 71 -8.62 -19.76 -0.54
C ASP A 71 -9.27 -18.53 0.08
N LYS A 72 -8.62 -17.95 1.11
CA LYS A 72 -9.11 -16.74 1.78
C LYS A 72 -9.12 -15.53 0.84
N ALA A 73 -8.06 -15.37 0.05
CA ALA A 73 -7.96 -14.32 -0.95
C ALA A 73 -9.00 -14.49 -2.06
N GLY A 74 -9.20 -15.73 -2.54
CA GLY A 74 -10.21 -16.06 -3.54
C GLY A 74 -11.60 -15.58 -3.13
N ARG A 75 -12.03 -15.86 -1.90
CA ARG A 75 -13.32 -15.39 -1.38
C ARG A 75 -13.47 -13.86 -1.33
N VAL A 76 -12.39 -13.14 -1.05
CA VAL A 76 -12.39 -11.66 -1.10
C VAL A 76 -12.46 -11.16 -2.54
N LEU A 77 -11.73 -11.80 -3.46
CA LEU A 77 -11.77 -11.48 -4.88
C LEU A 77 -13.15 -11.74 -5.49
N ASP A 78 -13.81 -12.82 -5.10
CA ASP A 78 -15.21 -13.11 -5.47
C ASP A 78 -16.13 -11.97 -5.03
N LEU A 79 -16.03 -11.52 -3.78
CA LEU A 79 -16.81 -10.37 -3.30
C LEU A 79 -16.58 -9.12 -4.13
N TYR A 80 -15.33 -8.81 -4.49
CA TYR A 80 -15.02 -7.68 -5.38
C TYR A 80 -15.53 -7.90 -6.81
N ALA A 81 -15.57 -9.14 -7.28
CA ALA A 81 -16.23 -9.54 -8.53
C ALA A 81 -17.76 -9.64 -8.42
N HIS A 82 -18.33 -9.27 -7.26
CA HIS A 82 -19.77 -9.26 -6.98
C HIS A 82 -20.40 -10.67 -6.95
N THR A 83 -19.63 -11.65 -6.48
CA THR A 83 -20.04 -13.03 -6.23
C THR A 83 -19.72 -13.43 -4.79
N PHE A 84 -20.47 -14.40 -4.25
CA PHE A 84 -20.19 -14.99 -2.94
C PHE A 84 -20.73 -16.42 -2.91
N ASP A 85 -19.90 -17.38 -2.46
CA ASP A 85 -20.22 -18.81 -2.47
C ASP A 85 -20.75 -19.31 -3.82
N GLY A 86 -20.15 -18.83 -4.92
CA GLY A 86 -20.51 -19.19 -6.30
C GLY A 86 -21.80 -18.56 -6.82
N GLN A 87 -22.45 -17.68 -6.06
CA GLN A 87 -23.68 -16.99 -6.47
C GLN A 87 -23.45 -15.49 -6.68
N PRO A 88 -24.10 -14.85 -7.67
CA PRO A 88 -24.04 -13.41 -7.80
C PRO A 88 -24.71 -12.72 -6.60
N LEU A 89 -24.11 -11.63 -6.14
CA LEU A 89 -24.76 -10.79 -5.12
C LEU A 89 -25.99 -10.08 -5.72
N GLY A 90 -27.04 -9.93 -4.91
CA GLY A 90 -28.27 -9.26 -5.28
C GLY A 90 -28.14 -7.73 -5.29
N THR A 91 -29.22 -7.04 -5.69
CA THR A 91 -29.26 -5.57 -5.77
C THR A 91 -29.16 -4.86 -4.41
N ASP A 92 -29.56 -5.55 -3.34
CA ASP A 92 -29.55 -5.06 -1.95
C ASP A 92 -28.38 -5.63 -1.13
N ASP A 93 -27.36 -6.17 -1.80
CA ASP A 93 -26.12 -6.61 -1.20
C ASP A 93 -25.00 -5.61 -1.53
N TYR A 94 -24.23 -5.22 -0.52
CA TYR A 94 -23.16 -4.23 -0.68
C TYR A 94 -21.82 -4.76 -0.20
N VAL A 95 -20.74 -4.36 -0.88
CA VAL A 95 -19.38 -4.78 -0.56
C VAL A 95 -18.53 -3.55 -0.27
N PHE A 96 -18.04 -3.47 0.95
CA PHE A 96 -17.10 -2.45 1.40
C PHE A 96 -15.70 -3.02 1.52
N SER A 97 -14.71 -2.22 1.12
CA SER A 97 -13.31 -2.39 1.48
C SER A 97 -12.91 -1.24 2.40
N SER A 98 -12.42 -1.55 3.59
CA SER A 98 -12.09 -0.56 4.61
C SER A 98 -10.66 -0.75 5.13
N ASP A 99 -9.98 0.37 5.35
CA ASP A 99 -8.59 0.44 5.81
C ASP A 99 -8.38 1.68 6.68
N GLU A 100 -7.31 1.66 7.48
CA GLU A 100 -6.91 2.73 8.39
C GLU A 100 -5.50 3.21 8.06
N LYS A 101 -5.39 4.45 7.58
CA LYS A 101 -4.10 5.13 7.48
C LYS A 101 -3.79 5.80 8.81
N THR A 102 -3.02 5.12 9.65
CA THR A 102 -2.60 5.63 10.95
C THR A 102 -1.41 6.60 10.84
N SER A 103 -1.17 7.36 11.91
CA SER A 103 0.01 8.22 12.09
C SER A 103 0.24 9.25 10.96
N ILE A 104 -0.84 9.82 10.40
CA ILE A 104 -0.77 10.92 9.44
C ILE A 104 -0.35 12.17 10.21
N GLN A 105 0.92 12.56 10.07
CA GLN A 105 1.44 13.71 10.78
C GLN A 105 0.86 15.01 10.22
N ALA A 106 0.23 15.80 11.09
CA ALA A 106 -0.17 17.16 10.77
C ALA A 106 1.07 18.06 10.82
N ARG A 107 1.46 18.61 9.67
CA ARG A 107 2.63 19.48 9.52
C ARG A 107 2.20 20.88 9.15
N CYS A 108 2.56 21.85 9.99
CA CYS A 108 2.33 23.26 9.74
C CYS A 108 3.64 23.89 9.29
N ARG A 109 3.77 24.18 7.99
CA ARG A 109 5.00 24.78 7.44
C ARG A 109 5.24 26.15 8.07
N CYS A 110 6.47 26.42 8.49
CA CYS A 110 6.83 27.69 9.13
C CYS A 110 6.71 28.89 8.18
N HIS A 111 6.83 28.65 6.87
CA HIS A 111 6.70 29.65 5.81
C HIS A 111 5.81 29.17 4.65
N PRO A 112 5.14 30.09 3.94
CA PRO A 112 4.30 29.73 2.80
C PRO A 112 5.10 29.16 1.62
N THR A 113 4.44 28.29 0.85
CA THR A 113 5.01 27.76 -0.39
C THR A 113 5.18 28.88 -1.41
N LEU A 114 6.36 28.99 -2.01
CA LEU A 114 6.60 29.95 -3.10
C LEU A 114 6.31 29.29 -4.45
N PRO A 115 5.51 29.93 -5.33
CA PRO A 115 5.23 29.40 -6.65
C PRO A 115 6.50 29.35 -7.52
N PRO A 116 6.50 28.50 -8.56
CA PRO A 116 7.57 28.52 -9.56
C PRO A 116 7.67 29.90 -10.25
N ALA A 117 8.86 30.25 -10.73
CA ALA A 117 9.11 31.46 -11.51
C ALA A 117 10.18 31.18 -12.60
N ALA A 118 10.44 32.15 -13.48
CA ALA A 118 11.53 32.03 -14.44
C ALA A 118 12.85 31.69 -13.72
N ALA A 119 13.50 30.60 -14.16
CA ALA A 119 14.70 30.04 -13.52
C ALA A 119 14.57 29.63 -12.03
N ARG A 120 13.33 29.41 -11.53
CA ARG A 120 13.09 28.97 -10.15
C ARG A 120 12.00 27.90 -10.06
N THR A 121 12.34 26.73 -9.55
CA THR A 121 11.37 25.69 -9.19
C THR A 121 10.53 26.10 -7.97
N MET A 122 9.36 25.47 -7.78
CA MET A 122 8.56 25.65 -6.57
C MET A 122 9.41 25.42 -5.32
N ARG A 123 9.33 26.33 -4.35
CA ARG A 123 10.01 26.17 -3.06
C ARG A 123 8.99 25.86 -1.99
N VAL A 124 9.13 24.68 -1.42
CA VAL A 124 8.36 24.20 -0.27
C VAL A 124 9.24 24.33 0.95
N GLU A 125 8.75 25.02 1.99
CA GLU A 125 9.48 25.15 3.24
C GLU A 125 9.79 23.78 3.84
N HIS A 126 11.04 23.60 4.26
CA HIS A 126 11.52 22.36 4.86
C HIS A 126 11.15 22.30 6.34
N GLU A 127 11.20 23.42 7.04
CA GLU A 127 10.88 23.52 8.46
C GLU A 127 9.36 23.52 8.70
N TYR A 128 8.93 22.83 9.74
CA TYR A 128 7.52 22.74 10.11
C TYR A 128 7.34 22.49 11.59
N ASP A 129 6.27 23.05 12.14
CA ASP A 129 5.77 22.72 13.45
C ASP A 129 4.94 21.43 13.40
N ARG A 130 5.06 20.62 14.45
CA ARG A 130 4.35 19.36 14.58
C ARG A 130 2.99 19.61 15.24
N GLY A 131 1.92 19.47 14.47
CA GLY A 131 0.53 19.57 14.95
C GLY A 131 -0.04 18.27 15.54
N GLY A 132 0.81 17.29 15.84
CA GLY A 132 0.39 15.94 16.22
C GLY A 132 0.20 15.01 15.03
N ALA A 133 -0.51 13.90 15.24
CA ALA A 133 -0.81 12.91 14.22
C ALA A 133 -2.30 12.51 14.29
N LEU A 134 -2.86 12.22 13.12
CA LEU A 134 -4.24 11.76 12.96
C LEU A 134 -4.26 10.36 12.35
N CYS A 135 -5.38 9.67 12.53
CA CYS A 135 -5.71 8.45 11.82
C CYS A 135 -6.85 8.73 10.85
N TYR A 136 -6.67 8.38 9.58
CA TYR A 136 -7.74 8.45 8.58
C TYR A 136 -8.30 7.06 8.36
N LEU A 137 -9.56 6.86 8.70
CA LEU A 137 -10.29 5.63 8.45
C LEU A 137 -11.15 5.83 7.20
N ALA A 138 -11.16 4.85 6.31
CA ALA A 138 -11.95 4.92 5.08
C ALA A 138 -12.73 3.63 4.86
N ALA A 139 -13.93 3.75 4.30
CA ALA A 139 -14.74 2.65 3.78
C ALA A 139 -15.16 2.98 2.34
N TRP A 140 -14.78 2.13 1.40
CA TRP A 140 -15.06 2.26 -0.02
C TRP A 140 -16.15 1.25 -0.41
N ASP A 141 -17.29 1.72 -0.93
CA ASP A 141 -18.28 0.87 -1.63
C ASP A 141 -17.73 0.46 -3.00
N VAL A 142 -17.28 -0.79 -3.11
CA VAL A 142 -16.44 -1.28 -4.22
C VAL A 142 -17.17 -1.13 -5.56
N ARG A 143 -18.50 -1.26 -5.57
CA ARG A 143 -19.29 -1.20 -6.79
C ARG A 143 -19.69 0.21 -7.17
N ARG A 144 -20.04 1.05 -6.17
CA ARG A 144 -20.54 2.41 -6.44
C ARG A 144 -19.44 3.45 -6.56
N ALA A 145 -18.19 3.09 -6.23
CA ALA A 145 -17.09 4.04 -6.13
C ALA A 145 -17.41 5.20 -5.18
N LYS A 146 -18.14 4.91 -4.09
CA LYS A 146 -18.44 5.88 -3.03
C LYS A 146 -17.48 5.65 -1.86
N ILE A 147 -16.76 6.68 -1.46
CA ILE A 147 -15.87 6.64 -0.30
C ILE A 147 -16.49 7.38 0.89
N PHE A 148 -16.38 6.76 2.05
CA PHE A 148 -16.64 7.35 3.35
C PHE A 148 -15.30 7.48 4.07
N GLY A 149 -15.08 8.61 4.70
CA GLY A 149 -13.80 8.93 5.31
C GLY A 149 -13.99 9.66 6.63
N ARG A 150 -13.15 9.34 7.62
CA ARG A 150 -13.16 9.98 8.93
C ARG A 150 -11.74 10.22 9.42
N CYS A 151 -11.44 11.47 9.79
CA CYS A 151 -10.20 11.84 10.45
C CYS A 151 -10.40 11.78 11.95
N GLU A 152 -9.55 11.03 12.64
CA GLU A 152 -9.65 10.79 14.07
C GLU A 152 -8.32 11.06 14.80
N PRO A 153 -8.36 11.46 16.07
CA PRO A 153 -7.14 11.61 16.88
C PRO A 153 -6.37 10.29 17.04
N THR A 154 -7.08 9.16 17.10
CA THR A 154 -6.50 7.83 17.28
C THR A 154 -7.19 6.80 16.38
N SER A 155 -6.50 5.70 16.12
CA SER A 155 -7.12 4.48 15.59
C SER A 155 -7.78 3.69 16.72
N GLY A 156 -8.49 2.62 16.37
CA GLY A 156 -9.03 1.67 17.34
C GLY A 156 -10.50 1.35 17.12
N ILE A 157 -11.04 0.59 18.07
CA ILE A 157 -12.40 0.04 18.02
C ILE A 157 -13.44 1.14 17.85
N ASP A 158 -13.49 2.14 18.73
CA ASP A 158 -14.54 3.16 18.68
C ASP A 158 -14.42 4.05 17.43
N PRO A 159 -13.21 4.51 17.04
CA PRO A 159 -13.01 5.20 15.77
C PRO A 159 -13.55 4.45 14.56
N PHE A 160 -13.28 3.15 14.49
CA PHE A 160 -13.74 2.24 13.43
C PHE A 160 -15.26 2.06 13.45
N MET A 161 -15.86 1.78 14.63
CA MET A 161 -17.30 1.60 14.74
C MET A 161 -18.07 2.88 14.37
N ARG A 162 -17.53 4.08 14.67
CA ARG A 162 -18.14 5.34 14.21
C ARG A 162 -18.13 5.48 12.68
N LEU A 163 -17.08 5.01 11.99
CA LEU A 163 -17.08 4.96 10.52
C LEU A 163 -18.14 3.98 10.00
N VAL A 164 -18.26 2.81 10.63
CA VAL A 164 -19.31 1.83 10.28
C VAL A 164 -20.69 2.45 10.48
N ASP A 165 -20.94 3.14 11.60
CA ASP A 165 -22.18 3.87 11.86
C ASP A 165 -22.49 4.91 10.79
N ASP A 166 -21.50 5.72 10.38
CA ASP A 166 -21.66 6.76 9.35
C ASP A 166 -22.11 6.17 8.01
N VAL A 167 -21.63 4.96 7.67
CA VAL A 167 -22.04 4.21 6.48
C VAL A 167 -23.42 3.62 6.66
N MET A 168 -23.63 2.86 7.73
CA MET A 168 -24.82 2.05 7.96
C MET A 168 -26.07 2.89 8.29
N ARG A 169 -25.92 4.17 8.66
CA ARG A 169 -27.06 5.10 8.82
C ARG A 169 -27.56 5.70 7.50
N GLN A 170 -26.84 5.53 6.40
CA GLN A 170 -27.20 6.11 5.11
C GLN A 170 -27.90 5.11 4.21
N GLN A 171 -28.92 5.57 3.47
CA GLN A 171 -29.46 4.80 2.37
C GLN A 171 -28.43 4.70 1.22
N PRO A 172 -28.35 3.56 0.52
CA PRO A 172 -29.19 2.37 0.66
C PRO A 172 -28.72 1.35 1.71
N TYR A 173 -27.65 1.63 2.44
CA TYR A 173 -26.99 0.70 3.36
C TYR A 173 -27.82 0.42 4.62
N ALA A 174 -28.55 1.43 5.10
CA ALA A 174 -29.43 1.31 6.28
C ALA A 174 -30.57 0.32 6.10
N SER A 175 -31.02 0.06 4.86
CA SER A 175 -32.02 -0.97 4.55
C SER A 175 -31.46 -2.09 3.69
N ALA A 176 -30.13 -2.25 3.65
CA ALA A 176 -29.50 -3.31 2.91
C ALA A 176 -29.91 -4.67 3.48
N ARG A 177 -30.08 -5.66 2.61
CA ARG A 177 -30.28 -7.04 3.06
C ARG A 177 -29.00 -7.60 3.66
N ARG A 178 -27.86 -7.31 3.04
CA ARG A 178 -26.54 -7.72 3.53
C ARG A 178 -25.48 -6.68 3.17
N VAL A 179 -24.54 -6.49 4.08
CA VAL A 179 -23.33 -5.72 3.82
C VAL A 179 -22.12 -6.58 4.15
N PHE A 180 -21.28 -6.82 3.14
CA PHE A 180 -19.99 -7.47 3.26
C PHE A 180 -18.95 -6.40 3.57
N TRP A 181 -18.34 -6.48 4.74
CA TRP A 181 -17.32 -5.52 5.17
C TRP A 181 -15.95 -6.18 5.17
N VAL A 182 -15.15 -5.91 4.14
CA VAL A 182 -13.79 -6.43 3.99
C VAL A 182 -12.82 -5.46 4.67
N VAL A 183 -12.02 -6.00 5.58
CA VAL A 183 -11.00 -5.27 6.34
C VAL A 183 -9.71 -6.08 6.39
N ASP A 184 -8.59 -5.42 6.68
CA ASP A 184 -7.39 -6.13 7.10
C ASP A 184 -7.60 -6.77 8.49
N ASN A 185 -6.68 -7.57 9.01
CA ASN A 185 -6.80 -8.14 10.36
C ASN A 185 -6.18 -7.21 11.44
N GLY A 186 -6.33 -5.90 11.25
CA GLY A 186 -5.90 -4.86 12.18
C GLY A 186 -6.54 -4.98 13.56
N SER A 187 -5.88 -4.43 14.58
CA SER A 187 -6.27 -4.59 15.99
C SER A 187 -7.68 -4.10 16.32
N SER A 188 -8.22 -3.13 15.56
CA SER A 188 -9.56 -2.56 15.72
C SER A 188 -10.69 -3.54 15.36
N HIS A 189 -10.43 -4.45 14.42
CA HIS A 189 -11.46 -5.31 13.81
C HIS A 189 -11.03 -6.78 13.65
N ARG A 190 -10.05 -7.24 14.45
CA ARG A 190 -9.59 -8.63 14.47
C ARG A 190 -10.41 -9.54 15.40
N GLY A 191 -10.67 -10.76 14.94
CA GLY A 191 -11.14 -11.88 15.76
C GLY A 191 -12.64 -11.84 16.10
N GLN A 192 -13.09 -12.80 16.92
CA GLN A 192 -14.51 -13.01 17.20
C GLN A 192 -15.20 -11.79 17.82
N ALA A 193 -14.53 -11.12 18.75
CA ALA A 193 -15.06 -9.90 19.40
C ALA A 193 -15.33 -8.75 18.41
N SER A 194 -14.64 -8.71 17.27
CA SER A 194 -14.95 -7.77 16.18
C SER A 194 -16.24 -8.16 15.46
N LEU A 195 -16.38 -9.44 15.12
CA LEU A 195 -17.57 -9.96 14.45
C LEU A 195 -18.83 -9.75 15.31
N ASP A 196 -18.72 -9.99 16.61
CA ASP A 196 -19.85 -9.82 17.54
C ASP A 196 -20.26 -8.34 17.66
N ARG A 197 -19.29 -7.41 17.69
CA ARG A 197 -19.57 -5.96 17.69
C ARG A 197 -20.28 -5.51 16.41
N LEU A 198 -19.77 -5.92 15.25
CA LEU A 198 -20.36 -5.55 13.96
C LEU A 198 -21.77 -6.10 13.80
N ARG A 199 -22.00 -7.34 14.22
CA ARG A 199 -23.34 -7.96 14.20
C ARG A 199 -24.28 -7.28 15.18
N GLY A 200 -23.83 -6.98 16.41
CA GLY A 200 -24.68 -6.36 17.43
C GLY A 200 -25.06 -4.91 17.15
N ALA A 201 -24.24 -4.16 16.42
CA ALA A 201 -24.48 -2.74 16.16
C ALA A 201 -25.60 -2.45 15.14
N HIS A 202 -25.84 -3.38 14.21
CA HIS A 202 -26.74 -3.17 13.06
C HIS A 202 -27.57 -4.42 12.70
N ALA A 203 -27.87 -5.27 13.70
CA ALA A 203 -28.78 -6.41 13.56
C ALA A 203 -30.25 -5.97 13.48
#